data_AF-A0A920BMZ1-F1
#
_entry.id   AF-A0A920BMZ1-F1
#
_cell.length_a   1.000
_cell.length_b   1.000
_cell.length_c   1.000
_cell.angle_alpha   90.00
_cell.angle_beta   90.00
_cell.angle_gamma   90.00
#
_symmetry.space_group_name_H-M   'P 1'
#
loop_
_entity.id
_entity.type
_entity.pdbx_description
1 polymer ?
#
loop_
_entity_poly.entity_id
_entity_poly.type
_entity_poly.pdbx_seq_one_letter_code
_entity_poly.pdbx_strand_id
1 'polypeptide(L)'
;MVLCLRVEYWTDFSDRGTQYKDQPAQFNLGKSFDTFGPTGPYLVSTDSFSDPNDLQIVTTVNGEVRQNDRTSNMIFDIPKLISYISSITSLAAGDIIFSGTPEGVGFRNGSFLKDGEHRRNDD
;
A
#
# COMPACT_ATOMS: atom_id res chain seq x y z
N MET A 1 -24.14 0.51 -1.81
CA MET A 1 -22.79 0.93 -2.24
C MET A 1 -21.87 0.75 -1.04
N VAL A 2 -21.19 -0.40 -0.97
CA VAL A 2 -20.23 -0.68 0.12
C VAL A 2 -18.88 -0.23 -0.39
N LEU A 3 -18.48 0.96 0.05
CA LEU A 3 -17.16 1.53 -0.21
C LEU A 3 -16.16 0.81 0.69
N CYS A 4 -15.27 0.03 0.08
CA CYS A 4 -14.24 -0.74 0.78
C CYS A 4 -13.05 0.17 1.12
N LEU A 5 -13.22 1.08 2.09
CA LEU A 5 -12.09 1.70 2.79
C LEU A 5 -11.76 0.80 3.98
N ARG A 6 -11.17 -0.35 3.70
CA ARG A 6 -10.83 -1.29 4.76
C ARG A 6 -9.32 -1.31 4.92
N VAL A 7 -8.86 -1.34 6.16
CA VAL A 7 -7.47 -1.59 6.52
C VAL A 7 -7.17 -3.04 6.16
N GLU A 8 -6.94 -3.28 4.89
CA GLU A 8 -6.26 -4.47 4.43
C GLU A 8 -4.77 -4.23 4.70
N TYR A 9 -4.05 -5.22 5.21
CA TYR A 9 -2.60 -5.16 5.12
C TYR A 9 -2.21 -5.44 3.67
N TRP A 10 -2.41 -4.45 2.81
CA TRP A 10 -1.97 -4.55 1.44
C TRP A 10 -0.46 -4.32 1.36
N THR A 11 0.16 -4.93 0.37
CA THR A 11 1.54 -4.64 0.03
C THR A 11 1.64 -4.34 -1.45
N ASP A 12 2.30 -3.24 -1.77
CA ASP A 12 2.64 -2.88 -3.15
C ASP A 12 4.08 -3.33 -3.43
N PHE A 13 4.28 -4.64 -3.59
CA PHE A 13 5.60 -5.16 -3.94
C PHE A 13 6.00 -4.61 -5.32
N SER A 14 7.27 -4.22 -5.43
CA SER A 14 7.76 -3.51 -6.60
C SER A 14 9.10 -4.07 -7.02
N ASP A 15 9.14 -4.75 -8.16
CA ASP A 15 10.39 -5.04 -8.84
C ASP A 15 10.90 -3.74 -9.47
N ARG A 16 11.92 -3.14 -8.86
CA ARG A 16 12.44 -1.83 -9.26
C ARG A 16 13.11 -1.88 -10.63
N GLY A 17 13.63 -3.04 -11.05
CA GLY A 17 14.17 -3.23 -12.39
C GLY A 17 13.10 -3.05 -13.47
N THR A 18 12.01 -3.80 -13.36
CA THR A 18 10.87 -3.76 -14.29
C THR A 18 10.12 -2.43 -14.20
N GLN A 19 9.93 -1.89 -13.00
CA GLN A 19 9.24 -0.61 -12.79
C GLN A 19 9.86 0.56 -13.59
N TYR A 20 11.18 0.54 -13.78
CA TYR A 20 11.94 1.61 -14.43
C TYR A 20 12.59 1.17 -15.76
N LYS A 21 12.18 0.02 -16.31
CA LYS A 21 12.79 -0.56 -17.52
C LYS A 21 12.52 0.28 -18.78
N ASP A 22 11.32 0.84 -18.90
CA ASP A 22 10.89 1.58 -20.09
C ASP A 22 11.15 3.09 -19.96
N GLN A 23 11.12 3.78 -21.11
CA GLN A 23 11.25 5.23 -21.20
C GLN A 23 10.10 5.80 -22.05
N PRO A 24 9.12 6.52 -21.45
CA PRO A 24 9.02 6.83 -20.03
C PRO A 24 8.68 5.61 -19.17
N ALA A 25 9.14 5.61 -17.92
CA ALA A 25 8.86 4.51 -16.99
C ALA A 25 7.35 4.33 -16.77
N GLN A 26 6.91 3.07 -16.70
CA GLN A 26 5.52 2.68 -16.42
C GLN A 26 5.52 1.71 -15.24
N PHE A 27 4.82 2.07 -14.17
CA PHE A 27 5.03 1.40 -12.89
C PHE A 27 4.22 0.13 -12.70
N ASN A 28 3.13 -0.04 -13.44
CA ASN A 28 2.17 -1.13 -13.25
C ASN A 28 2.84 -2.50 -13.40
N LEU A 29 3.61 -2.73 -14.47
CA LEU A 29 4.22 -4.03 -14.70
C LEU A 29 5.19 -4.46 -13.59
N GLY A 30 5.92 -3.51 -13.00
CA GLY A 30 6.81 -3.78 -11.87
C GLY A 30 6.08 -4.18 -10.57
N LYS A 31 4.76 -4.02 -10.53
CA LYS A 31 3.90 -4.21 -9.36
C LYS A 31 2.86 -5.32 -9.54
N SER A 32 2.87 -6.00 -10.68
CA SER A 32 1.82 -6.95 -11.08
C SER A 32 2.34 -8.36 -11.34
N PHE A 33 3.53 -8.71 -10.84
CA PHE A 33 3.96 -10.10 -10.80
C PHE A 33 3.05 -10.92 -9.89
N ASP A 34 2.98 -12.23 -10.14
CA ASP A 34 2.27 -13.14 -9.26
C ASP A 34 2.73 -12.92 -7.81
N THR A 35 1.76 -12.83 -6.89
CA THR A 35 1.95 -12.56 -5.44
C THR A 35 2.34 -11.13 -5.04
N PHE A 36 2.42 -10.15 -5.95
CA PHE A 36 2.89 -8.78 -5.62
C PHE A 36 1.83 -7.86 -5.00
N GLY A 37 0.56 -8.24 -5.01
CA GLY A 37 -0.53 -7.51 -4.37
C GLY A 37 -1.25 -8.31 -3.29
N PRO A 38 -0.57 -8.82 -2.25
CA PRO A 38 -1.26 -9.50 -1.16
C PRO A 38 -2.16 -8.50 -0.42
N THR A 39 -3.38 -8.93 -0.11
CA THR A 39 -4.41 -8.18 0.61
C THR A 39 -5.08 -9.09 1.64
N GLY A 40 -5.47 -8.52 2.80
CA GLY A 40 -6.03 -9.27 3.92
C GLY A 40 -5.14 -9.24 5.18
N PRO A 41 -5.27 -10.17 6.13
CA PRO A 41 -6.17 -11.33 6.12
C PRO A 41 -7.64 -10.96 6.36
N TYR A 42 -7.90 -9.74 6.83
CA TYR A 42 -9.24 -9.26 7.14
C TYR A 42 -9.60 -8.03 6.34
N LEU A 43 -10.91 -7.83 6.28
CA LEU A 43 -11.55 -6.70 5.65
C LEU A 43 -12.32 -6.05 6.81
N VAL A 44 -11.83 -4.92 7.36
CA VAL A 44 -12.40 -4.23 8.55
C VAL A 44 -13.07 -2.89 8.22
N SER A 45 -14.26 -2.65 8.78
CA SER A 45 -15.06 -1.46 8.47
C SER A 45 -14.51 -0.22 9.18
N THR A 46 -14.68 0.98 8.60
CA THR A 46 -14.11 2.22 9.13
C THR A 46 -14.69 2.63 10.48
N ASP A 47 -15.94 2.25 10.75
CA ASP A 47 -16.64 2.49 12.03
C ASP A 47 -16.10 1.62 13.19
N SER A 48 -15.25 0.63 12.89
CA SER A 48 -14.52 -0.13 13.91
C SER A 48 -13.37 0.66 14.56
N PHE A 49 -12.98 1.81 13.98
CA PHE A 49 -11.87 2.63 14.47
C PHE A 49 -12.38 3.90 15.16
N SER A 50 -11.69 4.31 16.23
CA SER A 50 -11.95 5.59 16.90
C SER A 50 -11.62 6.79 16.01
N ASP A 51 -10.55 6.67 15.21
CA ASP A 51 -10.18 7.64 14.18
C ASP A 51 -9.68 6.88 12.93
N PRO A 52 -10.50 6.78 11.87
CA PRO A 52 -10.12 6.10 10.63
C PRO A 52 -9.11 6.89 9.79
N ASN A 53 -8.79 8.14 10.14
CA ASN A 53 -7.81 8.96 9.42
C ASN A 53 -6.41 8.91 10.06
N ASP A 54 -6.27 8.32 11.25
CA ASP A 54 -5.01 8.25 11.98
C ASP A 54 -4.71 6.82 12.47
N LEU A 55 -4.30 5.98 11.53
CA LEU A 55 -3.94 4.58 11.75
C LEU A 55 -2.43 4.42 11.65
N GLN A 56 -1.85 3.62 12.56
CA GLN A 56 -0.43 3.27 12.47
C GLN A 56 -0.23 2.18 11.42
N ILE A 57 0.88 2.28 10.68
CA ILE A 57 1.31 1.28 9.72
C ILE A 57 2.77 0.95 10.03
N VAL A 58 3.02 -0.30 10.44
CA VAL A 58 4.37 -0.80 10.69
C VAL A 58 4.67 -1.93 9.70
N THR A 59 5.88 -1.90 9.13
CA THR A 59 6.42 -3.00 8.34
C THR A 59 7.72 -3.48 8.96
N THR A 60 7.81 -4.78 9.21
CA THR A 60 9.03 -5.45 9.65
C THR A 60 9.57 -6.39 8.57
N VAL A 61 10.89 -6.56 8.52
CA VAL A 61 11.57 -7.61 7.73
C VAL A 61 12.46 -8.39 8.68
N ASN A 62 12.18 -9.69 8.85
CA ASN A 62 12.85 -10.55 9.83
C ASN A 62 12.87 -9.95 11.26
N GLY A 63 11.80 -9.24 11.63
CA GLY A 63 11.65 -8.61 12.95
C GLY A 63 12.30 -7.22 13.07
N GLU A 64 13.03 -6.75 12.06
CA GLU A 64 13.57 -5.39 12.02
C GLU A 64 12.54 -4.43 11.43
N VAL A 65 12.21 -3.34 12.13
CA VAL A 65 11.30 -2.30 11.62
C VAL A 65 11.95 -1.61 10.42
N ARG A 66 11.26 -1.64 9.28
CA ARG A 66 11.66 -0.96 8.04
C ARG A 66 10.81 0.26 7.75
N GLN A 67 9.54 0.22 8.12
CA GLN A 67 8.60 1.32 7.97
C GLN A 67 7.77 1.43 9.24
N ASN A 68 7.50 2.65 9.70
CA ASN A 68 6.65 2.91 10.87
C ASN A 68 6.14 4.35 10.75
N ASP A 69 4.87 4.50 10.42
CA ASP A 69 4.26 5.80 10.16
C ASP A 69 2.76 5.79 10.49
N ARG A 70 2.08 6.91 10.29
CA ARG A 70 0.64 7.07 10.49
C ARG A 70 -0.04 7.60 9.24
N THR A 71 -1.28 7.19 8.99
CA THR A 71 -2.08 7.68 7.85
C THR A 71 -2.37 9.18 7.93
N SER A 72 -2.28 9.78 9.11
CA SER A 72 -2.38 11.24 9.29
C SER A 72 -1.25 12.01 8.58
N ASN A 73 -0.13 11.34 8.24
CA ASN A 73 0.97 11.91 7.47
C ASN A 73 0.79 11.78 5.94
N MET A 74 -0.34 11.25 5.46
CA MET A 74 -0.63 11.16 4.02
C MET A 74 -0.72 12.55 3.38
N ILE A 75 -0.05 12.74 2.23
CA ILE A 75 -0.11 13.98 1.46
C ILE A 75 -1.53 14.25 0.94
N PHE A 76 -2.23 13.20 0.52
CA PHE A 76 -3.63 13.23 0.12
C PHE A 76 -4.39 12.24 0.98
N ASP A 77 -5.33 12.74 1.79
CA ASP A 77 -6.17 11.88 2.60
C ASP A 77 -7.07 10.96 1.75
N ILE A 78 -7.68 9.99 2.41
CA ILE A 78 -8.52 8.98 1.78
C ILE A 78 -9.72 9.61 1.03
N PRO A 79 -10.50 10.54 1.62
CA PRO A 79 -11.55 11.26 0.88
C PRO A 79 -11.04 11.97 -0.38
N LYS A 80 -9.87 12.59 -0.32
CA LYS A 80 -9.25 13.28 -1.46
C LYS A 80 -8.87 12.31 -2.57
N LEU A 81 -8.29 11.16 -2.24
CA LEU A 81 -7.96 10.11 -3.22
C LEU A 81 -9.21 9.61 -3.95
N ILE A 82 -10.27 9.29 -3.21
CA ILE A 82 -11.54 8.83 -3.80
C ILE A 82 -12.13 9.92 -4.70
N SER A 83 -12.20 11.15 -4.21
CA SER A 83 -12.73 12.29 -4.96
C SER A 83 -11.97 12.51 -6.27
N TYR A 84 -10.64 12.44 -6.22
CA TYR A 84 -9.80 12.59 -7.41
C TYR A 84 -10.00 11.45 -8.41
N ILE A 85 -9.90 10.20 -7.97
CA ILE A 85 -10.02 9.04 -8.87
C ILE A 85 -11.41 8.98 -9.50
N SER A 86 -12.46 9.23 -8.71
CA SER A 86 -13.86 9.23 -9.20
C SER A 86 -14.16 10.33 -10.22
N SER A 87 -13.36 11.40 -10.26
CA SER A 87 -13.47 12.43 -11.30
C SER A 87 -12.93 12.00 -12.66
N ILE A 88 -12.13 10.93 -12.70
CA ILE A 88 -11.44 10.42 -13.90
C ILE A 88 -12.11 9.13 -14.40
N THR A 89 -12.46 8.22 -13.49
CA THR A 89 -13.08 6.93 -13.80
C THR A 89 -14.20 6.61 -12.81
N SER A 90 -15.18 5.83 -13.25
CA SER A 90 -16.23 5.35 -12.34
C SER A 90 -15.65 4.34 -11.35
N LEU A 91 -15.98 4.50 -10.07
CA LEU A 91 -15.66 3.53 -9.02
C LEU A 91 -16.83 2.57 -8.83
N ALA A 92 -16.53 1.27 -8.74
CA ALA A 92 -17.48 0.21 -8.48
C ALA A 92 -17.32 -0.34 -7.05
N ALA A 93 -18.39 -0.97 -6.54
CA ALA A 93 -18.29 -1.72 -5.31
C ALA A 93 -17.34 -2.91 -5.51
N GLY A 94 -16.33 -3.02 -4.65
CA GLY A 94 -15.27 -4.01 -4.77
C GLY A 94 -13.95 -3.47 -5.34
N ASP A 95 -13.91 -2.23 -5.82
CA ASP A 95 -12.65 -1.59 -6.21
C ASP A 95 -11.73 -1.41 -4.99
N ILE A 96 -10.42 -1.64 -5.21
CA ILE A 96 -9.37 -1.51 -4.20
C ILE A 96 -8.44 -0.37 -4.60
N ILE A 97 -8.17 0.54 -3.66
CA ILE A 97 -7.25 1.66 -3.86
C ILE A 97 -6.04 1.48 -2.93
N PHE A 98 -4.86 1.31 -3.52
CA PHE A 98 -3.59 1.31 -2.79
C PHE A 98 -3.22 2.77 -2.53
N SER A 99 -3.37 3.23 -1.28
CA SER A 99 -3.30 4.65 -0.94
C SER A 99 -1.87 5.21 -0.81
N GLY A 100 -0.87 4.36 -1.00
CA GLY A 100 0.55 4.72 -0.94
C GLY A 100 1.32 3.88 0.06
N THR A 101 2.58 4.27 0.27
CA THR A 101 3.45 3.69 1.29
C THR A 101 4.20 4.82 1.99
N PRO A 102 4.42 4.70 3.32
CA PRO A 102 5.30 5.63 4.04
C PRO A 102 6.77 5.47 3.61
N GLU A 103 7.64 6.29 4.20
CA GLU A 103 9.08 6.15 4.01
C GLU A 103 9.64 4.81 4.52
N GLY A 104 10.94 4.57 4.28
CA GLY A 104 11.60 3.31 4.69
C GLY A 104 11.60 2.20 3.63
N VAL A 105 11.18 2.50 2.39
CA VAL A 105 11.32 1.54 1.27
C VAL A 105 12.78 1.28 0.93
N GLY A 106 13.12 0.01 0.72
CA GLY A 106 14.49 -0.45 0.48
C GLY A 106 15.16 0.06 -0.81
N PHE A 107 14.40 0.60 -1.75
CA PHE A 107 14.96 1.11 -3.01
C PHE A 107 15.95 2.26 -2.79
N ARG A 108 15.70 3.13 -1.81
CA ARG A 108 16.54 4.32 -1.57
C ARG A 108 17.92 3.99 -0.99
N ASN A 109 18.04 2.86 -0.30
CA ASN A 109 19.28 2.43 0.37
C ASN A 109 19.85 1.13 -0.23
N GLY A 110 19.30 0.64 -1.35
CA GLY A 110 19.74 -0.60 -2.01
C GLY A 110 19.42 -1.87 -1.22
N SER A 111 18.58 -1.80 -0.20
CA SER A 111 18.20 -2.94 0.64
C SER A 111 16.95 -3.62 0.08
N PHE A 112 17.14 -4.52 -0.88
CA PHE A 112 16.06 -5.31 -1.46
C PHE A 112 15.81 -6.59 -0.65
N LEU A 113 14.57 -7.08 -0.72
CA LEU A 113 14.22 -8.38 -0.16
C LEU A 113 15.02 -9.48 -0.84
N LYS A 114 15.47 -10.43 -0.04
CA LYS A 114 16.21 -11.63 -0.47
C LYS A 114 15.38 -12.87 -0.22
N ASP A 115 15.77 -13.96 -0.89
CA ASP A 115 15.20 -15.27 -0.63
C ASP A 115 15.31 -15.65 0.85
N GLY A 116 14.25 -16.21 1.40
CA GLY A 116 14.13 -16.55 2.82
C GLY A 116 13.85 -15.37 3.78
N GLU A 117 13.77 -14.12 3.30
CA GLU A 117 13.35 -13.00 4.15
C GLU A 117 11.84 -12.90 4.26
N HIS A 118 11.36 -12.66 5.48
CA HIS A 118 9.95 -12.56 5.80
C HIS A 118 9.58 -11.13 6.12
N ARG A 119 8.77 -10.53 5.24
CA ARG A 119 8.12 -9.25 5.49
C ARG A 119 6.79 -9.46 6.22
N ARG A 120 6.53 -8.66 7.24
CA ARG A 120 5.21 -8.57 7.90
C ARG A 120 4.79 -7.11 7.99
N ASN A 121 3.50 -6.88 7.89
CA ASN A 121 2.91 -5.63 8.35
C ASN A 121 2.26 -5.93 9.71
N ASP A 122 2.59 -5.13 10.72
CA ASP A 122 2.12 -5.31 12.09
C ASP A 122 1.24 -4.09 12.47
N ASP A 123 0.25 -4.32 13.33
CA ASP A 123 -0.59 -3.36 14.05
C ASP A 123 0.09 -2.74 15.28
#